data_AF-A0A7Y3MUH8-F1
#
_entry.id   AF-A0A7Y3MUH8-F1
#
_cell.length_a   1.000
_cell.length_b   1.000
_cell.length_c   1.000
_cell.angle_alpha   90.00
_cell.angle_beta   90.00
_cell.angle_gamma   90.00
#
_symmetry.space_group_name_H-M   'P 1'
#
loop_
_entity.id
_entity.type
_entity.pdbx_description
1 polymer ?
#
loop_
_entity_poly.entity_id
_entity_poly.type
_entity_poly.pdbx_seq_one_letter_code
_entity_poly.pdbx_strand_id
1 'polypeptide(L)'
;MTRDQASSSGPIWSASALTGDPHQTADKANRVKAMFAAIAGSYDRNNRLHSLGRDQAWRRRAAALASIGPADRVLDVACGTGDLTEALAR
;
A
#
# COMPACT_ATOMS: atom_id res chain seq x y z
N MET A 1 8.38 10.81 25.48
CA MET A 1 8.72 11.74 24.38
C MET A 1 7.76 11.49 23.22
N THR A 2 6.49 11.84 23.42
CA THR A 2 5.41 11.75 22.43
C THR A 2 5.50 12.97 21.53
N ARG A 3 5.89 12.79 20.26
CA ARG A 3 5.72 13.85 19.25
C ARG A 3 4.30 13.76 18.73
N ASP A 4 3.46 14.70 19.19
CA ASP A 4 2.22 15.07 18.53
C ASP A 4 2.51 15.42 17.07
N GLN A 5 1.97 14.64 16.14
CA GLN A 5 1.84 15.08 14.76
C GLN A 5 0.47 15.74 14.60
N ALA A 6 0.52 17.05 14.50
CA ALA A 6 -0.61 17.91 14.22
C ALA A 6 -1.41 17.41 13.02
N SER A 7 -2.72 17.28 13.21
CA SER A 7 -3.71 17.24 12.14
C SER A 7 -3.61 18.51 11.29
N SER A 8 -2.95 18.45 10.14
CA SER A 8 -2.99 19.55 9.17
C SER A 8 -4.32 19.49 8.42
N SER A 9 -5.21 20.44 8.66
CA SER A 9 -6.57 20.54 8.08
C SER A 9 -6.59 20.99 6.61
N GLY A 10 -5.61 20.57 5.80
CA GLY A 10 -5.49 20.91 4.39
C GLY A 10 -5.17 19.69 3.53
N PRO A 11 -5.36 19.77 2.20
CA PRO A 11 -5.04 18.67 1.30
C PRO A 11 -3.54 18.33 1.39
N ILE A 12 -3.22 17.03 1.42
CA ILE A 12 -1.83 16.49 1.50
C ILE A 12 -0.94 17.07 0.39
N TRP A 13 -1.55 17.40 -0.75
CA TRP A 13 -0.95 18.15 -1.85
C TRP A 13 -1.81 19.38 -2.17
N SER A 14 -1.25 20.59 -2.07
CA SER A 14 -1.90 21.81 -2.55
C SER A 14 -1.55 22.07 -4.02
N ALA A 15 -2.42 22.77 -4.76
CA ALA A 15 -2.14 23.19 -6.13
C ALA A 15 -0.83 23.97 -6.26
N SER A 16 -0.55 24.87 -5.31
CA SER A 16 0.73 25.60 -5.23
C SER A 16 1.93 24.70 -5.02
N ALA A 17 1.80 23.63 -4.23
CA ALA A 17 2.87 22.65 -4.02
C ALA A 17 3.15 21.77 -5.24
N LEU A 18 2.20 21.68 -6.18
CA LEU A 18 2.35 20.95 -7.44
C LEU A 18 2.82 21.85 -8.60
N THR A 19 2.83 23.17 -8.42
CA THR A 19 3.22 24.13 -9.48
C THR A 19 4.76 24.23 -9.63
N GLY A 20 5.51 23.91 -8.58
CA GLY A 20 6.99 23.77 -8.64
C GLY A 20 7.41 22.34 -9.03
N ASP A 21 8.69 22.00 -8.85
CA ASP A 21 9.16 20.61 -8.99
C ASP A 21 8.89 19.82 -7.69
N PRO A 22 7.87 18.95 -7.64
CA PRO A 22 7.53 18.18 -6.45
C PRO A 22 8.61 17.15 -6.09
N HIS A 23 9.58 16.87 -6.98
CA HIS A 23 10.71 15.99 -6.68
C HIS A 23 11.78 16.66 -5.82
N GLN A 24 11.79 17.99 -5.75
CA GLN A 24 12.74 18.76 -4.92
C GLN A 24 12.19 19.11 -3.53
N THR A 25 10.92 18.82 -3.27
CA THR A 25 10.32 19.08 -1.96
C THR A 25 10.89 18.13 -0.91
N ALA A 26 11.57 18.67 0.11
CA ALA A 26 12.27 17.88 1.13
C ALA A 26 11.35 16.89 1.90
N ASP A 27 10.07 17.21 2.07
CA ASP A 27 9.09 16.36 2.76
C ASP A 27 8.24 15.50 1.81
N LYS A 28 8.58 15.45 0.50
CA LYS A 28 7.84 14.69 -0.53
C LYS A 28 7.57 13.24 -0.09
N ALA A 29 8.58 12.56 0.42
CA ALA A 29 8.47 11.16 0.83
C ALA A 29 7.39 10.96 1.91
N ASN A 30 7.32 11.87 2.89
CA ASN A 30 6.32 11.82 3.95
C ASN A 30 4.92 12.12 3.42
N ARG A 31 4.78 13.07 2.49
CA ARG A 31 3.50 13.38 1.83
C ARG A 31 2.99 12.23 0.98
N VAL A 32 3.86 11.61 0.18
CA VAL A 32 3.53 10.42 -0.62
C VAL A 32 3.06 9.29 0.31
N LYS A 33 3.80 9.03 1.39
CA LYS A 33 3.42 8.02 2.38
C LYS A 33 2.05 8.31 3.01
N ALA A 34 1.80 9.55 3.42
CA ALA A 34 0.53 9.97 4.01
C ALA A 34 -0.64 9.83 3.02
N MET A 35 -0.42 10.21 1.75
CA MET A 35 -1.41 10.06 0.69
C MET A 35 -1.81 8.60 0.48
N PHE A 36 -0.83 7.70 0.33
CA PHE A 36 -1.11 6.27 0.17
C PHE A 36 -1.76 5.67 1.42
N ALA A 37 -1.31 6.05 2.62
CA ALA A 37 -1.90 5.58 3.87
C ALA A 37 -3.39 5.99 3.99
N ALA A 38 -3.75 7.19 3.54
CA ALA A 38 -5.12 7.67 3.59
C ALA A 38 -6.07 6.89 2.64
N ILE A 39 -5.57 6.41 1.51
CA ILE A 39 -6.40 5.71 0.50
C ILE A 39 -6.34 4.19 0.57
N ALA A 40 -5.29 3.61 1.17
CA ALA A 40 -5.03 2.17 1.14
C ALA A 40 -6.24 1.34 1.59
N GLY A 41 -6.85 1.68 2.74
CA GLY A 41 -8.00 0.93 3.26
C GLY A 41 -9.24 1.00 2.37
N SER A 42 -9.47 2.13 1.70
CA SER A 42 -10.59 2.29 0.76
C SER A 42 -10.31 1.57 -0.57
N TYR A 43 -9.07 1.62 -1.04
CA TYR A 43 -8.64 0.99 -2.28
C TYR A 43 -8.75 -0.53 -2.22
N ASP A 44 -8.32 -1.14 -1.12
CA ASP A 44 -8.42 -2.59 -0.94
C ASP A 44 -9.87 -3.07 -0.86
N ARG A 45 -10.74 -2.33 -0.16
CA ARG A 45 -12.18 -2.61 -0.15
C ARG A 45 -12.79 -2.47 -1.54
N ASN A 46 -12.38 -1.45 -2.28
CA ASN A 46 -12.85 -1.20 -3.64
C ASN A 46 -12.42 -2.34 -4.58
N ASN A 47 -11.17 -2.78 -4.50
CA ASN A 47 -10.67 -3.92 -5.26
C ASN A 47 -11.45 -5.20 -4.95
N ARG A 48 -11.73 -5.47 -3.68
CA ARG A 48 -12.57 -6.61 -3.27
C ARG A 48 -13.99 -6.51 -3.83
N LEU A 49 -14.60 -5.32 -3.81
CA LEU A 49 -15.95 -5.10 -4.32
C LEU A 49 -16.01 -5.24 -5.85
N HIS A 50 -15.15 -4.52 -6.59
CA HIS A 50 -15.13 -4.54 -8.05
C HIS A 50 -14.72 -5.89 -8.62
N SER A 51 -13.82 -6.61 -7.94
CA SER A 51 -13.46 -7.96 -8.35
C SER A 51 -14.49 -9.01 -7.91
N LEU A 52 -15.55 -8.63 -7.18
CA LEU A 52 -16.48 -9.55 -6.51
C LEU A 52 -15.73 -10.59 -5.65
N GLY A 53 -14.65 -10.18 -5.00
CA GLY A 53 -13.77 -11.01 -4.17
C GLY A 53 -12.85 -11.95 -4.95
N ARG A 54 -12.80 -11.87 -6.29
CA ARG A 54 -11.92 -12.71 -7.11
C ARG A 54 -10.45 -12.39 -6.94
N ASP A 55 -10.12 -11.18 -6.50
CA ASP A 55 -8.75 -10.76 -6.24
C ASP A 55 -8.06 -11.67 -5.20
N GLN A 56 -8.79 -12.10 -4.16
CA GLN A 56 -8.27 -13.08 -3.21
C GLN A 56 -8.06 -14.46 -3.82
N ALA A 57 -8.97 -14.92 -4.68
CA ALA A 57 -8.85 -16.21 -5.35
C ALA A 57 -7.60 -16.25 -6.23
N TRP A 58 -7.30 -15.15 -6.94
CA TRP A 58 -6.08 -15.01 -7.72
C TRP A 58 -4.82 -15.04 -6.87
N ARG A 59 -4.81 -14.37 -5.71
CA ARG A 59 -3.65 -14.40 -4.79
C ARG A 59 -3.40 -15.80 -4.22
N ARG A 60 -4.45 -16.51 -3.80
CA ARG A 60 -4.33 -17.92 -3.37
C ARG A 60 -3.86 -18.82 -4.49
N ARG A 61 -4.36 -18.61 -5.72
CA ARG A 61 -3.90 -19.36 -6.90
C ARG A 61 -2.43 -19.10 -7.17
N ALA A 62 -1.98 -17.84 -7.10
CA ALA A 62 -0.58 -17.47 -7.29
C ALA A 62 0.32 -18.11 -6.23
N ALA A 63 -0.08 -18.06 -4.95
CA ALA A 63 0.64 -18.73 -3.87
C ALA A 63 0.74 -20.24 -4.06
N ALA A 64 -0.36 -20.90 -4.44
CA ALA A 64 -0.37 -22.32 -4.75
C ALA A 64 0.52 -22.68 -5.95
N LEU A 65 0.59 -21.83 -6.97
CA LEU A 65 1.46 -22.01 -8.14
C LEU A 65 2.93 -21.79 -7.81
N ALA A 66 3.25 -20.92 -6.86
CA ALA A 66 4.61 -20.66 -6.41
C ALA A 66 5.27 -21.90 -5.76
N SER A 67 4.47 -22.89 -5.34
CA SER A 67 4.94 -24.19 -4.83
C SER A 67 5.98 -24.07 -3.70
N ILE A 68 5.77 -23.09 -2.83
CA ILE A 68 6.68 -22.77 -1.71
C ILE A 68 6.61 -23.89 -0.67
N GLY A 69 7.78 -24.40 -0.29
CA GLY A 69 7.95 -25.39 0.76
C GLY A 69 8.31 -24.77 2.12
N PRO A 70 8.27 -25.56 3.21
CA PRO A 70 8.54 -25.08 4.58
C PRO A 70 9.96 -24.56 4.83
N ALA A 71 10.92 -24.95 3.98
CA ALA A 71 12.32 -24.54 4.08
C ALA A 71 12.64 -23.31 3.21
N ASP A 72 11.70 -22.86 2.39
CA ASP A 72 11.92 -21.78 1.44
C ASP A 72 11.86 -20.42 2.12
N ARG A 73 12.67 -19.49 1.61
CA ARG A 73 12.68 -18.09 2.03
C ARG A 73 12.11 -17.24 0.90
N VAL A 74 11.03 -16.54 1.20
CA VAL A 74 10.25 -15.79 0.19
C VAL A 74 10.30 -14.29 0.51
N LEU A 75 10.47 -13.48 -0.53
CA LEU A 75 10.41 -12.02 -0.46
C LEU A 75 9.30 -11.52 -1.39
N ASP A 76 8.29 -10.89 -0.82
CA ASP A 76 7.22 -10.20 -1.56
C ASP A 76 7.63 -8.75 -1.82
N VAL A 77 8.03 -8.46 -3.07
CA VAL A 77 8.48 -7.12 -3.47
C VAL A 77 7.29 -6.26 -3.84
N ALA A 78 7.24 -5.05 -3.28
CA ALA A 78 6.11 -4.13 -3.44
C ALA A 78 4.78 -4.73 -2.95
N CYS A 79 4.82 -5.43 -1.81
CA CYS A 79 3.71 -6.20 -1.23
C CYS A 79 2.44 -5.39 -0.90
N GLY A 80 2.49 -4.04 -0.95
CA GLY A 80 1.36 -3.19 -0.65
C GLY A 80 0.84 -3.43 0.76
N THR A 81 -0.42 -3.87 0.89
CA THR A 81 -1.03 -4.23 2.17
C THR A 81 -0.70 -5.65 2.67
N GLY A 82 0.07 -6.43 1.89
CA GLY A 82 0.58 -7.73 2.32
C GLY A 82 -0.37 -8.90 2.10
N ASP A 83 -1.51 -8.71 1.42
CA ASP A 83 -2.49 -9.78 1.17
C ASP A 83 -1.87 -10.99 0.43
N LEU A 84 -0.88 -10.77 -0.46
CA LEU A 84 -0.17 -11.86 -1.13
C LEU A 84 0.84 -12.52 -0.18
N THR A 85 1.60 -11.74 0.57
CA THR A 85 2.49 -12.25 1.62
C THR A 85 1.73 -13.18 2.58
N GLU A 86 0.51 -12.80 3.00
CA GLU A 86 -0.33 -13.64 3.86
C GLU A 86 -0.75 -14.94 3.16
N ALA A 87 -1.04 -14.89 1.86
CA ALA A 87 -1.36 -16.09 1.08
C ALA A 87 -0.14 -17.01 0.89
N LEU A 88 1.08 -16.46 0.81
CA LEU A 88 2.34 -17.19 0.67
C LEU A 88 2.83 -17.80 1.99
N ALA A 89 2.42 -17.23 3.13
CA ALA A 89 2.80 -17.69 4.46
C ALA A 89 1.94 -18.84 5.01
N ARG A 90 0.92 -19.26 4.25
CA ARG A 90 -0.01 -20.34 4.58
C ARG A 90 0.40 -21.64 3.90
#